data_AF-A0A2V2AAB9-F1
#
_entry.id   AF-A0A2V2AAB9-F1
#
_cell.length_a   1.000
_cell.length_b   1.000
_cell.length_c   1.000
_cell.angle_alpha   90.00
_cell.angle_beta   90.00
_cell.angle_gamma   90.00
#
_symmetry.space_group_name_H-M   'P 1'
#
loop_
_entity.id
_entity.type
_entity.pdbx_description
1 polymer ?
#
loop_
_entity_poly.entity_id
_entity_poly.type
_entity_poly.pdbx_seq_one_letter_code
_entity_poly.pdbx_strand_id
1 'polypeptide(L)'
;MKRWSSPSHRTQATTTHDFMRQQLMAAAAGTATPYEILTGDMRGINDRALRVVLNEFRRRLEQLQFSVYVHQLCRPVRAAWMDMAVLSGALVLDDYAQKRRHYLRTRWVPQGWAYIQPVQDVQARRMEVQAGFSSRSEMVLRTGYDAETVDLENAADLARATKLGLNYNTLDAVDTNDDKEQP
;
A
#
# COMPACT_ATOMS: atom_id res chain seq x y z
N MET A 1 -1.96 46.09 53.82
CA MET A 1 -2.18 44.65 53.56
C MET A 1 -2.11 44.43 52.04
N LYS A 2 -0.94 44.10 51.48
CA LYS A 2 -0.75 43.91 50.04
C LYS A 2 -1.23 42.50 49.65
N ARG A 3 -2.30 42.44 48.86
CA ARG A 3 -2.83 41.19 48.31
C ARG A 3 -1.91 40.76 47.15
N TRP A 4 -1.13 39.70 47.36
CA TRP A 4 -0.35 39.08 46.29
C TRP A 4 -1.31 38.48 45.26
N SER A 5 -1.29 38.97 44.03
CA SER A 5 -1.98 38.32 42.91
C SER A 5 -1.18 37.10 42.50
N SER A 6 -1.69 35.91 42.79
CA SER A 6 -1.11 34.64 42.32
C SER A 6 -1.00 34.67 40.79
N PRO A 7 0.16 34.33 40.20
CA PRO A 7 0.28 34.17 38.75
C PRO A 7 -0.81 33.24 38.25
N SER A 8 -1.57 33.67 37.24
CA SER A 8 -2.68 32.89 36.70
C SER A 8 -2.17 31.54 36.20
N HIS A 9 -2.57 30.44 36.87
CA HIS A 9 -2.23 29.06 36.52
C HIS A 9 -2.45 28.71 35.03
N ARG A 10 -3.30 29.49 34.34
CA ARG A 10 -3.61 29.37 32.92
C ARG A 10 -2.41 29.67 32.00
N THR A 11 -1.52 30.58 32.37
CA THR A 11 -0.37 30.99 31.53
C THR A 11 0.80 29.99 31.60
N GLN A 12 1.00 29.35 32.75
CA GLN A 12 2.05 28.34 32.92
C GLN A 12 1.69 27.02 32.20
N ALA A 13 0.41 26.67 32.16
CA ALA A 13 -0.08 25.49 31.46
C ALA A 13 0.15 25.57 29.94
N THR A 14 -0.07 26.74 29.33
CA THR A 14 0.17 26.96 27.89
C THR A 14 1.66 26.87 27.54
N THR A 15 2.55 27.48 28.33
CA THR A 15 4.00 27.43 28.09
C THR A 15 4.56 26.01 28.19
N THR A 16 4.01 25.20 29.11
CA THR A 16 4.43 23.80 29.26
C THR A 16 4.03 22.96 28.06
N HIS A 17 2.80 23.15 27.56
CA HIS A 17 2.31 22.44 26.38
C HIS A 17 3.14 22.76 25.12
N ASP A 18 3.48 24.03 24.91
CA ASP A 18 4.29 24.47 23.77
C ASP A 18 5.72 23.93 23.82
N PHE A 19 6.32 23.91 25.02
CA PHE A 19 7.63 23.29 25.23
C PHE A 19 7.60 21.78 24.92
N MET A 20 6.60 21.06 25.43
CA MET A 20 6.45 19.62 25.16
C MET A 20 6.27 19.35 23.66
N ARG A 21 5.47 20.17 22.97
CA ARG A 21 5.31 20.09 21.50
C ARG A 21 6.64 20.27 20.79
N GLN A 22 7.44 21.27 21.16
CA GLN A 22 8.76 21.49 20.56
C GLN A 22 9.69 20.29 20.74
N GLN A 23 9.72 19.69 21.94
CA GLN A 23 10.54 18.50 22.20
C GLN A 23 10.11 17.29 21.35
N LEU A 24 8.81 17.07 21.24
CA LEU A 24 8.26 16.00 20.41
C LEU A 24 8.50 16.24 18.91
N MET A 25 8.46 17.49 18.45
CA MET A 25 8.83 17.85 17.07
C MET A 25 10.32 17.57 16.80
N ALA A 26 11.21 17.87 17.75
CA ALA A 26 12.62 17.54 17.62
C ALA A 26 12.85 16.01 17.56
N ALA A 27 12.16 15.25 18.40
CA ALA A 27 12.18 13.79 18.35
C ALA A 27 11.66 13.24 17.00
N ALA A 28 10.57 13.80 16.49
CA ALA A 28 9.98 13.46 15.18
C ALA A 28 10.95 13.72 14.02
N ALA A 29 11.66 14.85 14.06
CA ALA A 29 12.70 15.17 13.09
C ALA A 29 13.85 14.14 13.12
N GLY A 30 14.24 13.69 14.31
CA GLY A 30 15.29 12.67 14.48
C GLY A 30 14.92 11.30 13.92
N THR A 31 13.66 10.86 14.05
CA THR A 31 13.17 9.59 13.50
C THR A 31 12.68 9.71 12.06
N ALA A 32 12.68 10.92 11.51
CA ALA A 32 12.09 11.25 10.22
C ALA A 32 10.64 10.77 10.04
N THR A 33 9.89 10.77 11.13
CA THR A 33 8.45 10.49 11.16
C THR A 33 7.72 11.81 11.32
N PRO A 34 6.64 12.09 10.57
CA PRO A 34 5.87 13.31 10.78
C PRO A 34 5.37 13.42 12.22
N TYR A 35 5.43 14.63 12.79
CA TYR A 35 5.02 14.88 14.19
C TYR A 35 3.59 14.43 14.45
N GLU A 36 2.68 14.72 13.53
CA GLU A 36 1.25 14.41 13.63
C GLU A 36 1.01 12.89 13.66
N ILE A 37 1.85 12.13 12.97
CA ILE A 37 1.78 10.66 12.95
C ILE A 37 2.46 10.07 14.18
N LEU A 38 3.58 10.64 14.62
CA LEU A 38 4.31 10.18 15.79
C LEU A 38 3.53 10.42 17.09
N THR A 39 2.86 11.55 17.20
CA THR A 39 2.22 12.01 18.45
C THR A 39 0.70 11.91 18.45
N GLY A 40 0.08 11.83 17.28
CA GLY A 40 -1.38 11.92 17.14
C GLY A 40 -1.95 13.32 17.35
N ASP A 41 -1.10 14.33 17.58
CA ASP A 41 -1.56 15.72 17.76
C ASP A 41 -1.90 16.35 16.40
N MET A 42 -3.20 16.43 16.13
CA MET A 42 -3.76 17.00 14.90
C MET A 42 -4.15 18.49 15.06
N ARG A 43 -3.73 19.17 16.14
CA ARG A 43 -4.13 20.56 16.36
C ARG A 43 -3.49 21.49 15.33
N GLY A 44 -4.36 22.17 14.56
CA GLY A 44 -3.96 23.18 13.57
C GLY A 44 -3.60 22.62 12.20
N ILE A 45 -3.72 21.30 11.98
CA ILE A 45 -3.55 20.71 10.65
C ILE A 45 -4.91 20.58 9.95
N ASN A 46 -4.96 20.93 8.68
CA ASN A 46 -6.13 20.68 7.83
C ASN A 46 -5.94 19.38 7.03
N ASP A 47 -7.03 18.80 6.52
CA ASP A 47 -7.02 17.54 5.77
C ASP A 47 -6.05 17.58 4.57
N ARG A 48 -6.01 18.70 3.84
CA ARG A 48 -5.10 18.87 2.70
C ARG A 48 -3.62 18.78 3.11
N ALA A 49 -3.24 19.47 4.18
CA ALA A 49 -1.88 19.44 4.71
C ALA A 49 -1.51 18.05 5.23
N LEU A 50 -2.42 17.40 5.96
CA LEU A 50 -2.22 16.04 6.46
C LEU A 50 -1.95 15.06 5.30
N ARG A 51 -2.68 15.17 4.19
CA ARG A 51 -2.45 14.33 3.01
C ARG A 51 -1.10 14.56 2.36
N VAL A 52 -0.67 15.81 2.24
CA VAL A 52 0.67 16.12 1.70
C VAL A 52 1.75 15.47 2.56
N VAL A 53 1.64 15.64 3.88
CA VAL A 53 2.58 15.04 4.86
C VAL A 53 2.58 13.51 4.79
N LEU A 54 1.39 12.89 4.76
CA LEU A 54 1.25 11.44 4.63
C LEU A 54 1.83 10.92 3.31
N ASN A 55 1.57 11.59 2.19
CA ASN A 55 2.07 11.17 0.88
C ASN A 55 3.60 11.24 0.83
N GLU A 56 4.20 12.30 1.37
CA GLU A 56 5.65 12.42 1.41
C GLU A 56 6.29 11.34 2.30
N PHE A 57 5.67 11.07 3.46
CA PHE A 57 6.12 10.01 4.35
C PHE A 57 6.03 8.63 3.69
N ARG A 58 4.92 8.32 3.02
CA ARG A 58 4.72 7.08 2.28
C ARG A 58 5.73 6.92 1.15
N ARG A 59 5.99 7.99 0.38
CA ARG A 59 7.01 8.00 -0.68
C ARG A 59 8.40 7.65 -0.15
N ARG A 60 8.78 8.20 1.01
CA ARG A 60 10.03 7.84 1.69
C ARG A 60 10.07 6.37 2.10
N LEU A 61 8.97 5.85 2.66
CA LEU A 61 8.89 4.43 3.05
C LEU A 61 9.00 3.50 1.84
N GLU A 62 8.32 3.82 0.74
CA GLU A 62 8.43 3.08 -0.53
C GLU A 62 9.88 3.09 -1.06
N GLN A 63 10.55 4.24 -1.01
CA GLN A 63 11.95 4.33 -1.40
C GLN A 63 12.82 3.40 -0.54
N LEU A 64 12.62 3.37 0.78
CA LEU A 64 13.32 2.45 1.67
C LEU A 64 13.00 0.98 1.37
N GLN A 65 11.73 0.66 1.14
CA GLN A 65 11.31 -0.69 0.77
C GLN A 65 12.05 -1.16 -0.49
N PHE A 66 11.97 -0.40 -1.58
CA PHE A 66 12.52 -0.81 -2.86
C PHE A 66 14.03 -0.64 -2.99
N SER A 67 14.65 0.31 -2.29
CA SER A 67 16.09 0.57 -2.40
C SER A 67 16.92 -0.18 -1.35
N VAL A 68 16.35 -0.45 -0.18
CA VAL A 68 17.07 -1.06 0.95
C VAL A 68 16.50 -2.43 1.27
N TYR A 69 15.27 -2.52 1.76
CA TYR A 69 14.74 -3.77 2.31
C TYR A 69 14.66 -4.89 1.26
N VAL A 70 14.16 -4.61 0.07
CA VAL A 70 14.10 -5.60 -1.01
C VAL A 70 15.50 -6.13 -1.35
N HIS A 71 16.50 -5.25 -1.44
CA HIS A 71 17.85 -5.63 -1.86
C HIS A 71 18.68 -6.29 -0.76
N GLN A 72 18.63 -5.74 0.45
CA GLN A 72 19.52 -6.13 1.56
C GLN A 72 18.89 -7.20 2.46
N LEU A 73 17.56 -7.34 2.47
CA LEU A 73 16.87 -8.31 3.31
C LEU A 73 16.13 -9.35 2.48
N CYS A 74 15.16 -8.93 1.66
CA CYS A 74 14.23 -9.88 1.05
C CYS A 74 14.90 -10.78 0.00
N ARG A 75 15.74 -10.21 -0.87
CA ARG A 75 16.50 -10.97 -1.88
C ARG A 75 17.47 -12.00 -1.29
N PRO A 76 18.35 -11.67 -0.33
CA PRO A 76 19.26 -12.66 0.23
C PRO A 76 18.53 -13.74 1.03
N VAL A 77 17.50 -13.38 1.81
CA VAL A 77 16.68 -14.36 2.55
C VAL A 77 16.00 -15.32 1.59
N ARG A 78 15.37 -14.83 0.52
CA ARG A 78 14.73 -15.68 -0.48
C ARG A 78 15.75 -16.58 -1.19
N ALA A 79 16.93 -16.05 -1.53
CA ALA A 79 17.97 -16.82 -2.18
C ALA A 79 18.45 -17.98 -1.31
N ALA A 80 18.74 -17.71 -0.03
CA ALA A 80 19.15 -18.74 0.93
C ALA A 80 18.06 -19.79 1.16
N TRP A 81 16.80 -19.36 1.30
CA TRP A 81 15.67 -20.27 1.41
C TRP A 81 15.53 -21.18 0.20
N MET A 82 15.64 -20.62 -1.02
CA MET A 82 15.54 -21.36 -2.27
C MET A 82 16.68 -22.39 -2.42
N ASP A 83 17.90 -22.00 -2.09
CA ASP A 83 19.06 -22.91 -2.13
C ASP A 83 18.84 -24.09 -1.19
N MET A 84 18.38 -23.84 0.04
CA MET A 84 18.11 -24.88 1.02
C MET A 84 16.93 -25.77 0.64
N ALA A 85 15.87 -25.21 0.06
CA ALA A 85 14.74 -25.99 -0.44
C ALA A 85 15.17 -26.99 -1.53
N VAL A 86 16.08 -26.58 -2.42
CA VAL A 86 16.62 -27.46 -3.46
C VAL A 86 17.60 -28.48 -2.88
N LEU A 87 18.52 -28.05 -2.02
CA LEU A 87 19.53 -28.94 -1.40
C LEU A 87 18.91 -30.01 -0.51
N SER A 88 17.83 -29.68 0.20
CA SER A 88 17.09 -30.65 1.03
C SER A 88 16.21 -31.62 0.22
N GLY A 89 16.04 -31.38 -1.08
CA GLY A 89 15.13 -32.15 -1.92
C GLY A 89 13.65 -31.80 -1.74
N ALA A 90 13.31 -30.80 -0.94
CA ALA A 90 11.93 -30.31 -0.79
C ALA A 90 11.40 -29.68 -2.09
N LEU A 91 12.29 -29.15 -2.92
CA LEU A 91 11.98 -28.60 -4.22
C LEU A 91 12.90 -29.20 -5.30
N VAL A 92 12.31 -29.83 -6.30
CA VAL A 92 13.05 -30.42 -7.44
C VAL A 92 12.92 -29.47 -8.62
N LEU A 93 14.05 -28.90 -9.07
CA LEU A 93 14.10 -27.98 -10.20
C LEU A 93 15.22 -28.37 -11.17
N ASP A 94 14.88 -28.38 -12.46
CA ASP A 94 15.80 -28.77 -13.52
C ASP A 94 16.96 -27.78 -13.66
N ASP A 95 18.18 -28.31 -13.67
CA ASP A 95 19.44 -27.57 -13.80
C ASP A 95 19.53 -26.35 -12.87
N TYR A 96 19.02 -26.44 -11.63
CA TYR A 96 18.93 -25.29 -10.71
C TYR A 96 20.27 -24.55 -10.57
N ALA A 97 21.39 -25.27 -10.45
CA ALA A 97 22.72 -24.68 -10.33
C ALA A 97 23.09 -23.78 -11.53
N GLN A 98 22.69 -24.16 -12.75
CA GLN A 98 22.96 -23.41 -13.98
C GLN A 98 21.93 -22.29 -14.21
N LYS A 99 20.66 -22.55 -13.87
CA LYS A 99 19.51 -21.65 -14.09
C LYS A 99 19.12 -20.85 -12.85
N ARG A 100 19.94 -20.82 -11.80
CA ARG A 100 19.61 -20.24 -10.49
C ARG A 100 19.04 -18.82 -10.58
N ARG A 101 19.64 -17.96 -11.40
CA ARG A 101 19.17 -16.57 -11.60
C ARG A 101 17.74 -16.50 -12.16
N HIS A 102 17.35 -17.44 -13.02
CA HIS A 102 16.00 -17.51 -13.58
C HIS A 102 14.98 -17.79 -12.47
N TYR A 103 15.20 -18.83 -11.65
CA TYR A 103 14.32 -19.19 -10.53
C TYR A 103 14.32 -18.15 -9.39
N LEU A 104 15.40 -17.38 -9.26
CA LEU A 104 15.49 -16.29 -8.29
C LEU A 104 14.84 -14.99 -8.76
N ARG A 105 14.47 -14.87 -10.04
CA ARG A 105 13.77 -13.70 -10.54
C ARG A 105 12.40 -13.65 -9.89
N THR A 106 12.12 -12.56 -9.20
CA THR A 106 10.89 -12.38 -8.45
C THR A 106 10.45 -10.95 -8.56
N ARG A 107 9.15 -10.78 -8.76
CA ARG A 107 8.51 -9.48 -8.67
C ARG A 107 8.23 -9.19 -7.20
N TRP A 108 8.82 -8.11 -6.68
CA TRP A 108 8.54 -7.65 -5.32
C TRP A 108 7.39 -6.66 -5.36
N VAL A 109 6.31 -6.98 -4.65
CA VAL A 109 5.12 -6.13 -4.55
C VAL A 109 4.85 -5.89 -3.07
N PRO A 110 5.15 -4.69 -2.53
CA PRO A 110 4.75 -4.34 -1.17
C PRO A 110 3.22 -4.14 -1.13
N GLN A 111 2.65 -4.25 0.06
CA GLN A 111 1.23 -3.92 0.23
C GLN A 111 0.97 -2.46 -0.16
N GLY A 112 -0.09 -2.25 -0.93
CA GLY A 112 -0.56 -0.93 -1.29
C GLY A 112 -1.07 -0.18 -0.06
N TRP A 113 -0.99 1.15 -0.11
CA TRP A 113 -1.58 1.99 0.93
C TRP A 113 -3.09 1.93 0.88
N ALA A 114 -3.70 1.81 2.06
CA ALA A 114 -5.14 1.89 2.22
C ALA A 114 -5.67 3.26 1.76
N TYR A 115 -6.93 3.24 1.30
CA TYR A 115 -7.62 4.39 0.78
C TYR A 115 -7.69 5.53 1.81
N ILE A 116 -7.41 6.75 1.34
CA ILE A 116 -7.70 7.96 2.12
C ILE A 116 -9.14 8.41 1.80
N GLN A 117 -9.55 8.28 0.53
CA GLN A 117 -10.90 8.55 0.08
C GLN A 117 -11.40 7.38 -0.77
N PRO A 118 -12.04 6.37 -0.16
CA PRO A 118 -12.29 5.08 -0.79
C PRO A 118 -13.03 5.18 -2.12
N VAL A 119 -14.02 6.07 -2.24
CA VAL A 119 -14.79 6.22 -3.48
C VAL A 119 -13.94 6.85 -4.59
N GLN A 120 -13.29 7.98 -4.31
CA GLN A 120 -12.52 8.74 -5.30
C GLN A 120 -11.30 7.93 -5.77
N ASP A 121 -10.62 7.27 -4.83
CA ASP A 121 -9.46 6.44 -5.11
C ASP A 121 -9.82 5.21 -5.97
N VAL A 122 -10.95 4.56 -5.71
CA VAL A 122 -11.43 3.42 -6.54
C VAL A 122 -11.84 3.88 -7.94
N GLN A 123 -12.53 5.02 -8.04
CA GLN A 123 -12.90 5.60 -9.34
C GLN A 123 -11.66 5.97 -10.16
N ALA A 124 -10.66 6.61 -9.53
CA ALA A 124 -9.39 6.93 -10.16
C ALA A 124 -8.69 5.68 -10.70
N ARG A 125 -8.61 4.60 -9.89
CA ARG A 125 -8.02 3.33 -10.32
C ARG A 125 -8.78 2.69 -11.49
N ARG A 126 -10.12 2.73 -11.50
CA ARG A 126 -10.92 2.25 -12.64
C ARG A 126 -10.54 3.03 -13.90
N MET A 127 -10.44 4.35 -13.81
CA MET A 127 -10.05 5.21 -14.94
C MET A 127 -8.61 4.94 -15.41
N GLU A 128 -7.65 4.74 -14.50
CA GLU A 128 -6.26 4.39 -14.85
C GLU A 128 -6.17 3.07 -15.61
N VAL A 129 -6.95 2.07 -15.19
CA VAL A 129 -7.00 0.76 -15.88
C VAL A 129 -7.66 0.90 -17.24
N GLN A 130 -8.78 1.61 -17.35
CA GLN A 130 -9.47 1.85 -18.61
C GLN A 130 -8.62 2.67 -19.60
N ALA A 131 -7.84 3.64 -19.11
CA ALA A 131 -6.93 4.45 -19.91
C ALA A 131 -5.64 3.70 -20.32
N GLY A 132 -5.40 2.49 -19.79
CA GLY A 132 -4.20 1.71 -20.07
C GLY A 132 -2.94 2.19 -19.35
N PHE A 133 -3.06 3.09 -18.36
CA PHE A 133 -1.92 3.51 -17.52
C PHE A 133 -1.56 2.48 -16.44
N SER A 134 -2.51 1.60 -16.10
CA SER A 134 -2.29 0.47 -15.21
C SER A 134 -3.04 -0.75 -15.71
N SER A 135 -2.68 -1.94 -15.21
CA SER A 135 -3.45 -3.16 -15.44
C SER A 135 -4.34 -3.49 -14.24
N ARG A 136 -5.38 -4.28 -14.49
CA ARG A 136 -6.21 -4.87 -13.42
C ARG A 136 -5.35 -5.74 -12.50
N SER A 137 -4.50 -6.59 -13.07
CA SER A 137 -3.62 -7.48 -12.30
C SER A 137 -2.71 -6.70 -11.35
N GLU A 138 -2.22 -5.53 -11.76
CA GLU A 138 -1.46 -4.63 -10.90
C GLU A 138 -2.26 -4.19 -9.67
N MET A 139 -3.52 -3.83 -9.87
CA MET A 139 -4.39 -3.35 -8.80
C MET A 139 -4.71 -4.46 -7.79
N VAL A 140 -4.88 -5.70 -8.26
CA VAL A 140 -5.09 -6.87 -7.39
C VAL A 140 -3.80 -7.23 -6.64
N LEU A 141 -2.65 -7.22 -7.32
CA LEU A 141 -1.36 -7.52 -6.67
C LEU A 141 -1.05 -6.53 -5.53
N ARG A 142 -1.41 -5.25 -5.69
CA ARG A 142 -1.25 -4.24 -4.63
C ARG A 142 -2.08 -4.51 -3.38
N THR A 143 -3.19 -5.26 -3.47
CA THR A 143 -3.95 -5.65 -2.28
C THR A 143 -3.39 -6.91 -1.61
N GLY A 144 -2.32 -7.49 -2.15
CA GLY A 144 -1.67 -8.70 -1.64
C GLY A 144 -2.27 -10.00 -2.16
N TYR A 145 -3.20 -9.92 -3.12
CA TYR A 145 -3.85 -11.07 -3.72
C TYR A 145 -3.28 -11.37 -5.10
N ASP A 146 -3.40 -12.62 -5.52
CA ASP A 146 -3.06 -13.05 -6.86
C ASP A 146 -4.19 -12.73 -7.85
N ALA A 147 -3.84 -12.19 -9.01
CA ALA A 147 -4.82 -11.77 -10.02
C ALA A 147 -5.56 -12.95 -10.62
N GLU A 148 -4.88 -14.07 -10.87
CA GLU A 148 -5.49 -15.27 -11.45
C GLU A 148 -6.53 -15.85 -10.49
N THR A 149 -6.20 -15.90 -9.20
CA THR A 149 -7.13 -16.32 -8.14
C THR A 149 -8.39 -15.45 -8.15
N VAL A 150 -8.25 -14.12 -8.16
CA VAL A 150 -9.41 -13.21 -8.16
C VAL A 150 -10.22 -13.31 -9.45
N ASP A 151 -9.58 -13.54 -10.59
CA ASP A 151 -10.31 -13.71 -11.86
C ASP A 151 -11.12 -15.02 -11.88
N LEU A 152 -10.61 -16.10 -11.29
CA LEU A 152 -11.36 -17.34 -11.09
C LEU A 152 -12.55 -17.15 -10.15
N GLU A 153 -12.37 -16.42 -9.04
CA GLU A 153 -13.45 -16.07 -8.12
C GLU A 153 -14.54 -15.25 -8.81
N ASN A 154 -14.16 -14.22 -9.56
CA ASN A 154 -15.08 -13.40 -10.34
C ASN A 154 -15.88 -14.21 -11.36
N ALA A 155 -15.24 -15.14 -12.07
CA ALA A 155 -15.91 -16.01 -13.03
C ALA A 155 -16.93 -16.94 -12.34
N ALA A 156 -16.56 -17.51 -11.19
CA ALA A 156 -17.46 -18.34 -10.38
C ALA A 156 -18.64 -17.52 -9.81
N ASP A 157 -18.38 -16.29 -9.36
CA ASP A 157 -19.39 -15.35 -8.89
C ASP A 157 -20.37 -14.97 -9.99
N LEU A 158 -19.88 -14.66 -11.19
CA LEU A 158 -20.72 -14.31 -12.33
C LEU A 158 -21.63 -15.48 -12.75
N ALA A 159 -21.09 -16.70 -12.80
CA ALA A 159 -21.87 -17.90 -13.10
C ALA A 159 -22.96 -18.15 -12.05
N ARG A 160 -22.62 -17.97 -10.77
CA ARG A 160 -23.57 -18.09 -9.65
C ARG A 160 -24.63 -16.98 -9.67
N ALA A 161 -24.25 -15.74 -9.93
CA ALA A 161 -25.16 -14.60 -10.03
C ALA A 161 -26.17 -14.82 -11.15
N THR A 162 -25.70 -15.25 -12.33
CA THR A 162 -26.54 -15.62 -13.47
C THR A 162 -27.54 -16.71 -13.10
N LYS A 163 -27.08 -17.78 -12.43
CA LYS A 163 -27.93 -18.89 -11.98
C LYS A 163 -29.02 -18.44 -10.99
N LEU A 164 -28.70 -17.49 -10.13
CA LEU A 164 -29.60 -16.99 -9.08
C LEU A 164 -30.47 -15.81 -9.54
N GLY A 165 -30.27 -15.29 -10.76
CA GLY A 165 -30.96 -14.08 -11.23
C GLY A 165 -30.54 -12.80 -10.48
N LEU A 166 -29.31 -12.77 -9.93
CA LEU A 166 -28.77 -11.60 -9.24
C LEU A 166 -28.07 -10.68 -10.24
N ASN A 167 -28.33 -9.36 -10.13
CA ASN A 167 -27.71 -8.35 -10.98
C ASN A 167 -26.61 -7.60 -10.21
N TYR A 168 -25.37 -8.06 -10.35
CA TYR A 168 -24.17 -7.34 -9.89
C TYR A 168 -23.49 -6.68 -11.09
N ASN A 169 -23.18 -5.39 -10.99
CA ASN A 169 -22.44 -4.70 -12.05
C ASN A 169 -20.92 -4.92 -11.86
N THR A 170 -20.35 -5.89 -12.59
CA THR A 170 -18.92 -6.20 -12.59
C THR A 170 -18.34 -6.00 -14.00
N LEU A 171 -17.86 -4.78 -14.26
CA LEU A 171 -17.24 -4.33 -15.52
C LEU A 171 -18.19 -4.30 -16.74
N ASP A 172 -17.99 -3.29 -17.59
CA ASP A 172 -18.69 -3.21 -18.87
C ASP A 172 -18.07 -4.27 -19.79
N ALA A 173 -18.90 -5.16 -20.36
CA ALA A 173 -18.41 -6.16 -21.30
C ALA A 173 -17.76 -5.45 -22.49
N VAL A 174 -16.60 -5.95 -22.94
CA VAL A 174 -16.10 -5.57 -24.26
C VAL A 174 -17.07 -6.18 -25.25
N ASP A 175 -17.80 -5.36 -26.00
CA ASP A 175 -18.62 -5.82 -27.11
C ASP A 175 -17.69 -6.53 -28.11
N THR A 176 -17.69 -7.86 -28.05
CA THR A 176 -17.18 -8.66 -29.15
C THR A 176 -18.21 -8.52 -30.25
N ASN A 177 -18.01 -7.57 -31.17
CA ASN A 177 -18.66 -7.62 -32.47
C ASN A 177 -18.20 -8.92 -33.12
N ASP A 178 -18.96 -9.98 -32.86
CA ASP A 178 -18.91 -11.25 -33.56
C ASP A 178 -19.58 -10.97 -34.91
N ASP A 179 -18.87 -10.23 -35.78
CA ASP A 179 -19.21 -10.04 -37.19
C ASP A 179 -19.08 -11.41 -37.85
N LYS A 180 -20.08 -12.26 -37.60
CA LYS A 180 -20.39 -13.40 -38.44
C LYS A 180 -20.88 -12.82 -39.74
N GLU A 181 -19.94 -12.53 -40.65
CA GLU A 181 -20.20 -12.53 -42.08
C GLU A 181 -20.87 -13.88 -42.40
N GLN A 182 -22.20 -13.84 -42.52
CA GLN A 182 -22.95 -14.96 -43.08
C GLN A 182 -22.70 -14.94 -44.60
N PRO A 183 -22.43 -16.10 -45.22
CA PRO A 183 -22.18 -16.20 -46.65
C PRO A 183 -23.41 -15.85 -47.50
#